data_AF-A0AAU2WDT8-F1
#
_entry.id   AF-A0AAU2WDT8-F1
#
_cell.length_a   1.000
_cell.length_b   1.000
_cell.length_c   1.000
_cell.angle_alpha   90.00
_cell.angle_beta   90.00
_cell.angle_gamma   90.00
#
_symmetry.space_group_name_H-M   'P 1'
#
loop_
_entity.id
_entity.type
_entity.pdbx_description
1 polymer ?
#
loop_
_entity_poly.entity_id
_entity_poly.type
_entity_poly.pdbx_seq_one_letter_code
_entity_poly.pdbx_strand_id
1 'polypeptide(L)'
;MTDLPRRLRLAAVNIDGVLLNDTFSPLIHRFVTGRGGVYSADVERRIFSQRQAVAGQAMAESVPQDMTGPQALEAYFEERADYLADHPVEIMDGALGLLGRLRAAGLPFVCYGGLDKSHFDEHLGAYAHLFAEPQYICTNEVRPGLKEITAHFGLDHGEVLFIDDVARVAEAARALDAPFIGHPSTFEHSHQTELMRETGVRHLVGSLHEIDDALLRTLDTEAAGGTVWRSGGADAGDAGDMSRGLAGAGV
;
A
#
# COMPACT_ATOMS: atom_id res chain seq x y z
N MET A 1 19.81 23.23 -5.10
CA MET A 1 18.45 23.49 -5.62
C MET A 1 17.81 22.14 -5.76
N THR A 2 16.79 21.84 -4.97
CA THR A 2 15.99 20.62 -5.15
C THR A 2 15.05 20.88 -6.31
N ASP A 3 15.17 20.11 -7.39
CA ASP A 3 14.18 20.14 -8.47
C ASP A 3 12.87 19.60 -7.91
N LEU A 4 11.81 20.43 -7.97
CA LEU A 4 10.47 20.00 -7.58
C LEU A 4 9.97 18.90 -8.53
N PRO A 5 9.13 17.96 -8.05
CA PRO A 5 8.47 16.98 -8.88
C PRO A 5 7.71 17.63 -10.03
N ARG A 6 7.79 17.03 -11.22
CA ARG A 6 7.13 17.53 -12.44
C ARG A 6 5.75 16.90 -12.64
N ARG A 7 5.53 15.68 -12.14
CA ARG A 7 4.26 14.95 -12.25
C ARG A 7 3.63 14.64 -10.90
N LEU A 8 4.42 14.23 -9.91
CA LEU A 8 3.87 13.94 -8.58
C LEU A 8 3.45 15.23 -7.89
N ARG A 9 2.27 15.24 -7.28
CA ARG A 9 1.69 16.40 -6.60
C ARG A 9 1.28 16.13 -5.16
N LEU A 10 1.15 14.85 -4.78
CA LEU A 10 0.83 14.42 -3.43
C LEU A 10 1.48 13.06 -3.16
N ALA A 11 1.90 12.80 -1.92
CA ALA A 11 2.10 11.45 -1.42
C ALA A 11 0.97 11.07 -0.44
N ALA A 12 0.32 9.94 -0.67
CA ALA A 12 -0.58 9.30 0.27
C ALA A 12 0.20 8.19 0.99
N VAL A 13 0.31 8.30 2.32
CA VAL A 13 1.15 7.42 3.13
C VAL A 13 0.26 6.63 4.08
N ASN A 14 0.32 5.29 4.01
CA ASN A 14 -0.44 4.43 4.90
C ASN A 14 0.00 4.66 6.37
N ILE A 15 -0.93 4.49 7.31
CA ILE A 15 -0.66 4.69 8.73
C ILE A 15 0.02 3.47 9.36
N ASP A 16 -0.68 2.35 9.48
CA ASP A 16 -0.19 1.13 10.13
C ASP A 16 0.71 0.34 9.16
N GLY A 17 1.90 -0.07 9.61
CA GLY A 17 2.89 -0.77 8.77
C GLY A 17 3.83 0.13 7.97
N VAL A 18 3.54 1.44 7.92
CA VAL A 18 4.42 2.44 7.30
C VAL A 18 4.78 3.56 8.29
N LEU A 19 3.84 4.37 8.77
CA LEU A 19 4.15 5.42 9.75
C LEU A 19 4.19 4.89 11.19
N LEU A 20 3.37 3.89 11.49
CA LEU A 20 3.31 3.16 12.74
C LEU A 20 3.75 1.72 12.53
N ASN A 21 4.25 1.06 13.57
CA ASN A 21 4.59 -0.36 13.52
C ASN A 21 3.40 -1.22 13.09
N ASP A 22 3.68 -2.30 12.36
CA ASP A 22 2.65 -3.27 11.98
C ASP A 22 2.22 -4.09 13.19
N THR A 23 0.99 -3.83 13.64
CA THR A 23 0.34 -4.60 14.70
C THR A 23 -0.69 -5.59 14.14
N PHE A 24 -1.08 -5.45 12.88
CA PHE A 24 -2.14 -6.25 12.27
C PHE A 24 -1.65 -7.64 11.86
N SER A 25 -0.49 -7.75 11.21
CA SER A 25 0.05 -9.05 10.78
C SER A 25 0.26 -10.05 11.92
N PRO A 26 0.97 -9.70 13.02
CA PRO A 26 1.14 -10.62 14.13
C PRO A 26 -0.20 -11.02 14.76
N LEU A 27 -1.15 -10.08 14.87
CA LEU A 27 -2.47 -10.34 15.45
C LEU A 27 -3.33 -11.25 14.56
N ILE A 28 -3.41 -10.99 13.26
CA ILE A 28 -4.20 -11.83 12.34
C ILE A 28 -3.59 -13.24 12.27
N HIS A 29 -2.26 -13.34 12.22
CA HIS A 29 -1.57 -14.64 12.28
C HIS A 29 -1.92 -15.39 13.57
N ARG A 30 -1.81 -14.73 14.73
CA ARG A 30 -2.17 -15.30 16.03
C ARG A 30 -3.64 -15.71 16.09
N PHE A 31 -4.53 -14.86 15.58
CA PHE A 31 -5.97 -15.12 15.57
C PHE A 31 -6.29 -16.41 14.81
N VAL A 32 -5.72 -16.56 13.60
CA VAL A 32 -5.96 -17.71 12.72
C VAL A 32 -5.31 -18.97 13.29
N THR A 33 -4.02 -18.93 13.61
CA THR A 33 -3.25 -20.11 14.04
C THR A 33 -3.61 -20.56 15.45
N GLY A 34 -3.88 -19.62 16.36
CA GLY A 34 -4.33 -19.91 17.73
C GLY A 34 -5.70 -20.59 17.77
N ARG A 35 -6.47 -20.46 16.69
CA ARG A 35 -7.75 -21.14 16.47
C ARG A 35 -7.61 -22.41 15.61
N GLY A 36 -6.40 -22.83 15.25
CA GLY A 36 -6.19 -24.04 14.45
C GLY A 36 -6.47 -23.87 12.96
N GLY A 37 -6.60 -22.63 12.49
CA GLY A 37 -6.58 -22.29 11.07
C GLY A 37 -5.16 -22.33 10.49
N VAL A 38 -5.08 -22.35 9.15
CA VAL A 38 -3.80 -22.27 8.42
C VAL A 38 -3.62 -20.85 7.91
N TYR A 39 -2.59 -20.15 8.41
CA TYR A 39 -2.21 -18.85 7.89
C TYR A 39 -1.50 -19.02 6.55
N SER A 40 -2.00 -18.35 5.51
CA SER A 40 -1.49 -18.47 4.14
C SER A 40 -1.64 -17.14 3.39
N ALA A 41 -0.97 -17.03 2.25
CA ALA A 41 -1.05 -15.87 1.37
C ALA A 41 -2.50 -15.56 0.92
N ASP A 42 -3.35 -16.58 0.75
CA ASP A 42 -4.77 -16.38 0.44
C ASP A 42 -5.53 -15.75 1.62
N VAL A 43 -5.26 -16.21 2.84
CA VAL A 43 -5.83 -15.63 4.07
C VAL A 43 -5.46 -14.15 4.18
N GLU A 44 -4.19 -13.79 3.93
CA GLU A 44 -3.77 -12.39 3.92
C GLU A 44 -4.53 -11.55 2.89
N ARG A 45 -4.59 -12.02 1.63
CA ARG A 45 -5.31 -11.33 0.54
C ARG A 45 -6.79 -11.10 0.86
N ARG A 46 -7.44 -12.04 1.56
CA ARG A 46 -8.86 -11.95 1.92
C ARG A 46 -9.13 -11.04 3.12
N ILE A 47 -8.14 -10.78 3.98
CA ILE A 47 -8.33 -10.01 5.22
C ILE A 47 -7.79 -8.58 5.11
N PHE A 48 -6.53 -8.42 4.66
CA PHE A 48 -5.88 -7.11 4.67
C PHE A 48 -6.47 -6.15 3.65
N SER A 49 -6.49 -4.86 4.03
CA SER A 49 -7.03 -3.77 3.20
C SER A 49 -8.43 -4.04 2.64
N GLN A 50 -9.25 -4.68 3.46
CA GLN A 50 -10.69 -4.83 3.27
C GLN A 50 -11.47 -3.93 4.23
N ARG A 51 -12.74 -3.70 3.91
CA ARG A 51 -13.70 -3.15 4.87
C ARG A 51 -13.80 -4.10 6.06
N GLN A 52 -13.91 -3.58 7.29
CA GLN A 52 -13.93 -4.41 8.49
C GLN A 52 -14.94 -5.57 8.42
N ALA A 53 -16.17 -5.34 7.96
CA ALA A 53 -17.17 -6.40 7.82
C ALA A 53 -16.72 -7.56 6.90
N VAL A 54 -15.99 -7.24 5.82
CA VAL A 54 -15.44 -8.25 4.89
C VAL A 54 -14.25 -8.96 5.52
N ALA A 55 -13.34 -8.23 6.17
CA ALA A 55 -12.21 -8.80 6.90
C ALA A 55 -12.68 -9.74 8.01
N GLY A 56 -13.72 -9.35 8.76
CA GLY A 56 -14.36 -10.18 9.78
C GLY A 56 -14.87 -11.50 9.25
N GLN A 57 -15.62 -11.45 8.15
CA GLN A 57 -16.12 -12.65 7.49
C GLN A 57 -14.97 -13.53 6.99
N ALA A 58 -13.94 -12.94 6.39
CA ALA A 58 -12.75 -13.68 5.96
C ALA A 58 -11.97 -14.31 7.12
N MET A 59 -11.88 -13.63 8.27
CA MET A 59 -11.28 -14.19 9.49
C MET A 59 -12.08 -15.39 10.01
N ALA A 60 -13.41 -15.27 10.07
CA ALA A 60 -14.29 -16.38 10.46
C ALA A 60 -14.14 -17.60 9.55
N GLU A 61 -14.07 -17.40 8.24
CA GLU A 61 -13.87 -18.46 7.25
C GLU A 61 -12.47 -19.09 7.28
N SER A 62 -11.51 -18.45 7.94
CA SER A 62 -10.11 -18.91 7.99
C SER A 62 -9.82 -19.78 9.21
N VAL A 63 -10.82 -20.06 10.04
CA VAL A 63 -10.69 -20.87 11.26
C VAL A 63 -11.72 -22.01 11.27
N PRO A 64 -11.43 -23.15 11.91
CA PRO A 64 -12.34 -24.30 11.94
C PRO A 64 -13.54 -24.13 12.90
N GLN A 65 -13.49 -23.18 13.82
CA GLN A 65 -14.58 -22.91 14.76
C GLN A 65 -15.76 -22.26 14.05
N ASP A 66 -16.96 -22.62 14.50
CA ASP A 66 -18.20 -21.97 14.05
C ASP A 66 -18.30 -20.56 14.65
N MET A 67 -18.09 -19.55 13.81
CA MET A 67 -18.24 -18.13 14.16
C MET A 67 -18.70 -17.33 12.94
N THR A 68 -19.47 -16.27 13.21
CA THR A 68 -19.85 -15.28 12.21
C THR A 68 -18.78 -14.19 12.06
N GLY A 69 -18.77 -13.47 10.92
CA GLY A 69 -17.86 -12.35 10.73
C GLY A 69 -17.87 -11.29 11.84
N PRO A 70 -19.04 -10.86 12.37
CA PRO A 70 -19.10 -9.97 13.52
C PRO A 70 -18.46 -10.53 14.79
N GLN A 71 -18.68 -11.82 15.10
CA GLN A 71 -18.05 -12.46 16.26
C GLN A 71 -16.53 -12.56 16.10
N ALA A 72 -16.04 -12.82 14.88
CA ALA A 72 -14.62 -12.82 14.60
C ALA A 72 -13.99 -11.43 14.79
N LEU A 73 -14.67 -10.36 14.37
CA LEU A 73 -14.20 -8.98 14.60
C LEU A 73 -14.17 -8.62 16.08
N GLU A 74 -15.22 -8.95 16.82
CA GLU A 74 -15.30 -8.70 18.25
C GLU A 74 -14.12 -9.39 18.97
N ALA A 75 -13.94 -10.69 18.73
CA ALA A 75 -12.83 -11.44 19.30
C ALA A 75 -11.46 -10.91 18.86
N TYR A 76 -11.32 -10.48 17.60
CA TYR A 76 -10.08 -9.87 17.10
C TYR A 76 -9.76 -8.57 17.83
N PHE A 77 -10.73 -7.68 18.04
CA PHE A 77 -10.50 -6.40 18.72
C PHE A 77 -10.26 -6.57 20.23
N GLU A 78 -10.88 -7.57 20.86
CA GLU A 78 -10.53 -7.97 22.24
C GLU A 78 -9.07 -8.43 22.32
N GLU A 79 -8.64 -9.34 21.44
CA GLU A 79 -7.25 -9.80 21.39
C GLU A 79 -6.26 -8.68 21.03
N ARG A 80 -6.67 -7.74 20.18
CA ARG A 80 -5.88 -6.56 19.85
C ARG A 80 -5.66 -5.69 21.07
N ALA A 81 -6.71 -5.44 21.87
CA ALA A 81 -6.58 -4.63 23.08
C ALA A 81 -5.59 -5.26 24.07
N ASP A 82 -5.69 -6.58 24.29
CA ASP A 82 -4.77 -7.32 25.16
C ASP A 82 -3.33 -7.30 24.62
N TYR A 83 -3.15 -7.52 23.31
CA TYR A 83 -1.83 -7.53 22.69
C TYR A 83 -1.11 -6.18 22.78
N LEU A 84 -1.86 -5.09 22.57
CA LEU A 84 -1.31 -3.73 22.60
C LEU A 84 -0.89 -3.26 24.00
N ALA A 85 -1.35 -3.93 25.07
CA ALA A 85 -0.87 -3.66 26.43
C ALA A 85 0.63 -4.00 26.58
N ASP A 86 1.09 -5.05 25.91
CA ASP A 86 2.48 -5.52 25.95
C ASP A 86 3.30 -5.09 24.72
N HIS A 87 2.63 -4.75 23.61
CA HIS A 87 3.23 -4.38 22.33
C HIS A 87 2.61 -3.07 21.82
N PRO A 88 2.99 -1.93 22.41
CA PRO A 88 2.35 -0.66 22.10
C PRO A 88 2.53 -0.27 20.63
N VAL A 89 1.61 0.56 20.14
CA VAL A 89 1.76 1.22 18.85
C VAL A 89 2.87 2.25 18.95
N GLU A 90 3.84 2.17 18.06
CA GLU A 90 5.03 3.01 18.02
C GLU A 90 5.21 3.60 16.63
N ILE A 91 5.82 4.79 16.56
CA ILE A 91 6.23 5.39 15.29
C ILE A 91 7.33 4.53 14.70
N MET A 92 7.15 4.10 13.44
CA MET A 92 8.11 3.26 12.73
C MET A 92 9.46 3.97 12.58
N ASP A 93 10.55 3.21 12.69
CA ASP A 93 11.87 3.74 12.41
C ASP A 93 11.96 4.31 10.99
N GLY A 94 12.56 5.50 10.86
CA GLY A 94 12.62 6.23 9.61
C GLY A 94 11.34 6.97 9.18
N ALA A 95 10.19 6.81 9.85
CA ALA A 95 8.92 7.44 9.45
C ALA A 95 9.00 8.98 9.44
N LEU A 96 9.46 9.59 10.54
CA LEU A 96 9.65 11.05 10.60
C LEU A 96 10.69 11.54 9.58
N GLY A 97 11.71 10.73 9.32
CA GLY A 97 12.71 11.00 8.29
C GLY A 97 12.10 11.01 6.89
N LEU A 98 11.21 10.06 6.58
CA LEU A 98 10.46 10.01 5.34
C LEU A 98 9.60 11.26 5.16
N LEU A 99 8.82 11.65 6.18
CA LEU A 99 8.00 12.87 6.12
C LEU A 99 8.86 14.12 5.86
N GLY A 100 10.03 14.20 6.50
CA GLY A 100 11.01 15.26 6.25
C GLY A 100 11.51 15.28 4.80
N ARG A 101 11.81 14.12 4.21
CA ARG A 101 12.26 14.00 2.81
C ARG A 101 11.17 14.37 1.81
N LEU A 102 9.93 13.90 2.00
CA LEU A 102 8.79 14.28 1.16
C LEU A 102 8.60 15.81 1.15
N ARG A 103 8.65 16.44 2.33
CA ARG A 103 8.57 17.89 2.46
C ARG A 103 9.75 18.62 1.80
N ALA A 104 10.97 18.12 1.97
CA ALA A 104 12.17 18.69 1.35
C ALA A 104 12.15 18.58 -0.19
N ALA A 105 11.50 17.54 -0.71
CA ALA A 105 11.21 17.38 -2.13
C ALA A 105 10.06 18.28 -2.61
N GLY A 106 9.38 19.02 -1.73
CA GLY A 106 8.23 19.85 -2.08
C GLY A 106 6.98 19.04 -2.41
N LEU A 107 6.91 17.78 -1.97
CA LEU A 107 5.77 16.90 -2.17
C LEU A 107 4.90 16.93 -0.90
N PRO A 108 3.73 17.60 -0.91
CA PRO A 108 2.81 17.53 0.23
C PRO A 108 2.33 16.08 0.41
N PHE A 109 1.93 15.74 1.64
CA PHE A 109 1.49 14.38 1.93
C PHE A 109 0.31 14.33 2.88
N VAL A 110 -0.50 13.29 2.72
CA VAL A 110 -1.66 12.96 3.57
C VAL A 110 -1.47 11.56 4.13
N CYS A 111 -1.95 11.32 5.35
CA CYS A 111 -2.00 9.99 5.93
C CYS A 111 -3.34 9.31 5.57
N TYR A 112 -3.36 7.99 5.41
CA TYR A 112 -4.60 7.25 5.27
C TYR A 112 -4.55 5.90 5.99
N GLY A 113 -5.72 5.35 6.31
CA GLY A 113 -5.81 4.09 7.05
C GLY A 113 -7.23 3.56 7.17
N GLY A 114 -7.37 2.38 7.76
CA GLY A 114 -8.66 1.71 7.97
C GLY A 114 -9.32 1.99 9.33
N LEU A 115 -8.62 2.64 10.26
CA LEU A 115 -9.14 2.98 11.59
C LEU A 115 -9.69 4.42 11.62
N ASP A 116 -10.43 4.73 12.69
CA ASP A 116 -10.95 6.08 12.92
C ASP A 116 -9.82 7.11 13.08
N LYS A 117 -10.13 8.39 12.82
CA LYS A 117 -9.16 9.48 12.93
C LYS A 117 -8.55 9.59 14.33
N SER A 118 -9.25 9.17 15.39
CA SER A 118 -8.69 9.11 16.75
C SER A 118 -7.38 8.30 16.82
N HIS A 119 -7.22 7.24 16.03
CA HIS A 119 -5.97 6.46 15.96
C HIS A 119 -4.80 7.31 15.42
N PHE A 120 -5.05 8.13 14.40
CA PHE A 120 -4.06 9.09 13.90
C PHE A 120 -3.76 10.17 14.94
N ASP A 121 -4.79 10.73 15.58
CA ASP A 121 -4.62 11.83 16.53
C ASP A 121 -3.82 11.38 17.77
N GLU A 122 -4.06 10.16 18.25
CA GLU A 122 -3.35 9.57 19.39
C GLU A 122 -1.86 9.38 19.12
N HIS A 123 -1.50 8.79 17.98
CA HIS A 123 -0.11 8.37 17.72
C HIS A 123 0.71 9.37 16.89
N LEU A 124 0.06 10.14 16.02
CA LEU A 124 0.71 11.07 15.09
C LEU A 124 0.25 12.53 15.27
N GLY A 125 -0.68 12.81 16.19
CA GLY A 125 -1.23 14.16 16.39
C GLY A 125 -0.18 15.24 16.67
N ALA A 126 0.91 14.90 17.38
CA ALA A 126 2.03 15.82 17.62
C ALA A 126 2.72 16.28 16.32
N TYR A 127 2.60 15.50 15.25
CA TYR A 127 3.18 15.74 13.92
C TYR A 127 2.14 16.16 12.88
N ALA A 128 0.86 16.31 13.26
CA ALA A 128 -0.24 16.63 12.34
C ALA A 128 0.03 17.87 11.46
N HIS A 129 0.74 18.86 12.00
CA HIS A 129 1.15 20.08 11.30
C HIS A 129 2.08 19.84 10.10
N LEU A 130 2.64 18.64 9.95
CA LEU A 130 3.46 18.27 8.79
C LEU A 130 2.62 17.82 7.60
N PHE A 131 1.39 17.34 7.84
CA PHE A 131 0.52 16.77 6.81
C PHE A 131 -0.31 17.87 6.14
N ALA A 132 -0.61 17.67 4.86
CA ALA A 132 -1.60 18.48 4.14
C ALA A 132 -3.01 18.19 4.68
N GLU A 133 -3.87 19.21 4.72
CA GLU A 133 -5.28 19.02 5.08
C GLU A 133 -5.95 17.97 4.17
N PRO A 134 -6.76 17.03 4.70
CA PRO A 134 -7.31 16.96 6.06
C PRO A 134 -6.43 16.20 7.08
N GLN A 135 -5.14 16.02 6.79
CA GLN A 135 -4.12 15.28 7.55
C GLN A 135 -4.30 13.76 7.49
N TYR A 136 -5.53 13.28 7.66
CA TYR A 136 -5.87 11.87 7.65
C TYR A 136 -7.16 11.59 6.85
N ILE A 137 -7.13 10.55 6.01
CA ILE A 137 -8.30 10.02 5.30
C ILE A 137 -8.58 8.59 5.78
N CYS A 138 -9.70 8.41 6.46
CA CYS A 138 -10.20 7.07 6.78
C CYS A 138 -10.77 6.42 5.50
N THR A 139 -10.27 5.23 5.17
CA THR A 139 -10.66 4.48 3.98
C THR A 139 -11.55 3.28 4.31
N ASN A 140 -11.97 3.07 5.57
CA ASN A 140 -12.68 1.85 6.00
C ASN A 140 -13.89 1.49 5.12
N GLU A 141 -14.70 2.47 4.73
CA GLU A 141 -15.91 2.23 3.94
C GLU A 141 -15.64 2.01 2.44
N VAL A 142 -14.43 2.33 1.98
CA VAL A 142 -14.05 2.39 0.56
C VAL A 142 -12.74 1.65 0.27
N ARG A 143 -12.32 0.72 1.13
CA ARG A 143 -11.00 0.07 1.07
C ARG A 143 -10.72 -0.54 -0.32
N PRO A 144 -9.52 -0.32 -0.90
CA PRO A 144 -8.37 0.35 -0.29
C PRO A 144 -8.36 1.89 -0.40
N GLY A 145 -9.34 2.53 -1.06
CA GLY A 145 -9.56 3.98 -0.99
C GLY A 145 -8.74 4.86 -1.94
N LEU A 146 -7.96 4.27 -2.86
CA LEU A 146 -7.03 5.02 -3.73
C LEU A 146 -7.74 6.02 -4.64
N LYS A 147 -8.87 5.62 -5.24
CA LYS A 147 -9.67 6.49 -6.12
C LYS A 147 -10.28 7.66 -5.34
N GLU A 148 -10.70 7.37 -4.12
CA GLU A 148 -11.35 8.33 -3.23
C GLU A 148 -10.33 9.35 -2.72
N ILE A 149 -9.12 8.90 -2.37
CA ILE A 149 -8.01 9.80 -2.03
C ILE A 149 -7.67 10.70 -3.21
N THR A 150 -7.45 10.17 -4.41
CA THR A 150 -7.12 11.00 -5.58
C THR A 150 -8.24 11.99 -5.93
N ALA A 151 -9.50 11.54 -5.87
CA ALA A 151 -10.67 12.38 -6.11
C ALA A 151 -10.81 13.49 -5.05
N HIS A 152 -10.50 13.22 -3.78
CA HIS A 152 -10.55 14.21 -2.70
C HIS A 152 -9.65 15.41 -3.00
N PHE A 153 -8.48 15.17 -3.59
CA PHE A 153 -7.53 16.23 -3.95
C PHE A 153 -7.72 16.77 -5.38
N GLY A 154 -8.67 16.24 -6.15
CA GLY A 154 -8.86 16.61 -7.56
C GLY A 154 -7.65 16.31 -8.43
N LEU A 155 -6.94 15.22 -8.13
CA LEU A 155 -5.72 14.79 -8.82
C LEU A 155 -5.97 13.54 -9.68
N ASP A 156 -5.18 13.38 -10.73
CA ASP A 156 -5.09 12.12 -11.46
C ASP A 156 -4.39 11.05 -10.61
N HIS A 157 -4.67 9.76 -10.87
CA HIS A 157 -3.97 8.66 -10.20
C HIS A 157 -2.44 8.74 -10.40
N GLY A 158 -1.98 9.16 -11.58
CA GLY A 158 -0.57 9.35 -11.91
C GLY A 158 0.12 10.52 -11.20
N GLU A 159 -0.63 11.37 -10.49
CA GLU A 159 -0.11 12.51 -9.73
C GLU A 159 0.03 12.20 -8.23
N VAL A 160 -0.44 11.04 -7.77
CA VAL A 160 -0.41 10.64 -6.35
C VAL A 160 0.50 9.44 -6.15
N LEU A 161 1.56 9.62 -5.36
CA LEU A 161 2.40 8.52 -4.91
C LEU A 161 1.77 7.83 -3.71
N PHE A 162 1.51 6.53 -3.80
CA PHE A 162 1.07 5.72 -2.67
C PHE A 162 2.25 4.99 -2.03
N ILE A 163 2.34 5.02 -0.70
CA ILE A 163 3.33 4.27 0.09
C ILE A 163 2.57 3.39 1.07
N ASP A 164 2.63 2.08 0.87
CA ASP A 164 1.81 1.10 1.60
C ASP A 164 2.59 -0.21 1.82
N ASP A 165 2.19 -0.97 2.83
CA ASP A 165 2.77 -2.26 3.22
C ASP A 165 1.90 -3.46 2.78
N VAL A 166 0.71 -3.22 2.24
CA VAL A 166 -0.26 -4.26 1.86
C VAL A 166 -0.37 -4.44 0.34
N ALA A 167 -0.19 -5.67 -0.12
CA ALA A 167 -0.22 -6.08 -1.52
C ALA A 167 -1.56 -5.81 -2.22
N ARG A 168 -2.69 -5.93 -1.52
CA ARG A 168 -4.00 -5.56 -2.08
C ARG A 168 -4.06 -4.08 -2.49
N VAL A 169 -3.33 -3.22 -1.78
CA VAL A 169 -3.23 -1.79 -2.14
C VAL A 169 -2.36 -1.64 -3.39
N ALA A 170 -1.29 -2.41 -3.49
CA ALA A 170 -0.49 -2.48 -4.71
C ALA A 170 -1.29 -2.97 -5.93
N GLU A 171 -2.16 -3.98 -5.77
CA GLU A 171 -3.05 -4.48 -6.83
C GLU A 171 -3.99 -3.37 -7.33
N ALA A 172 -4.57 -2.60 -6.39
CA ALA A 172 -5.40 -1.45 -6.73
C ALA A 172 -4.61 -0.32 -7.38
N ALA A 173 -3.41 -0.02 -6.89
CA ALA A 173 -2.53 0.99 -7.48
C ALA A 173 -2.16 0.63 -8.93
N ARG A 174 -1.82 -0.64 -9.18
CA ARG A 174 -1.54 -1.16 -10.52
C ARG A 174 -2.74 -1.03 -11.45
N ALA A 175 -3.93 -1.39 -10.98
CA ALA A 175 -5.16 -1.25 -11.77
C ALA A 175 -5.48 0.20 -12.16
N LEU A 176 -4.94 1.18 -11.42
CA LEU A 176 -5.13 2.61 -11.65
C LEU A 176 -3.93 3.28 -12.35
N ASP A 177 -2.88 2.53 -12.65
CA ASP A 177 -1.57 3.04 -13.10
C ASP A 177 -1.01 4.13 -12.15
N ALA A 178 -1.26 3.97 -10.84
CA ALA A 178 -0.81 4.91 -9.81
C ALA A 178 0.63 4.59 -9.37
N PRO A 179 1.51 5.60 -9.19
CA PRO A 179 2.83 5.41 -8.61
C PRO A 179 2.75 4.78 -7.21
N PHE A 180 3.58 3.77 -6.95
CA PHE A 180 3.52 2.98 -5.72
C PHE A 180 4.92 2.60 -5.22
N ILE A 181 5.15 2.77 -3.91
CA ILE A 181 6.26 2.15 -3.18
C ILE A 181 5.66 1.14 -2.20
N GLY A 182 6.13 -0.09 -2.26
CA GLY A 182 5.81 -1.10 -1.25
C GLY A 182 6.84 -1.11 -0.13
N HIS A 183 6.39 -1.05 1.12
CA HIS A 183 7.19 -1.29 2.32
C HIS A 183 6.56 -2.46 3.10
N PRO A 184 6.64 -3.70 2.57
CA PRO A 184 5.93 -4.83 3.14
C PRO A 184 6.41 -5.13 4.57
N SER A 185 5.51 -5.67 5.39
CA SER A 185 5.81 -6.09 6.77
C SER A 185 7.05 -6.99 6.86
N THR A 186 7.85 -6.77 7.91
CA THR A 186 9.02 -7.61 8.24
C THR A 186 8.64 -8.81 9.13
N PHE A 187 7.37 -8.95 9.48
CA PHE A 187 6.88 -10.09 10.25
C PHE A 187 7.17 -11.41 9.51
N GLU A 188 7.76 -12.38 10.21
CA GLU A 188 8.36 -13.57 9.60
C GLU A 188 7.37 -14.47 8.84
N HIS A 189 6.08 -14.43 9.22
CA HIS A 189 5.02 -15.18 8.57
C HIS A 189 4.27 -14.37 7.49
N SER A 190 4.67 -13.11 7.25
CA SER A 190 4.03 -12.27 6.26
C SER A 190 4.27 -12.76 4.84
N HIS A 191 3.23 -12.78 4.01
CA HIS A 191 3.33 -13.06 2.58
C HIS A 191 3.35 -11.78 1.72
N GLN A 192 3.19 -10.60 2.31
CA GLN A 192 3.03 -9.32 1.59
C GLN A 192 4.14 -9.04 0.59
N THR A 193 5.41 -9.35 0.94
CA THR A 193 6.55 -9.13 0.04
C THR A 193 6.39 -9.90 -1.27
N GLU A 194 6.07 -11.20 -1.19
CA GLU A 194 5.95 -12.04 -2.38
C GLU A 194 4.70 -11.68 -3.18
N LEU A 195 3.59 -11.40 -2.49
CA LEU A 195 2.36 -10.90 -3.09
C LEU A 195 2.56 -9.61 -3.88
N MET A 196 3.35 -8.67 -3.37
CA MET A 196 3.68 -7.43 -4.09
C MET A 196 4.58 -7.68 -5.31
N ARG A 197 5.53 -8.62 -5.21
CA ARG A 197 6.36 -9.01 -6.37
C ARG A 197 5.52 -9.63 -7.48
N GLU A 198 4.61 -10.55 -7.13
CA GLU A 198 3.65 -11.15 -8.07
C GLU A 198 2.75 -10.09 -8.73
N THR A 199 2.39 -9.05 -7.97
CA THR A 199 1.63 -7.91 -8.47
C THR A 199 2.45 -7.06 -9.45
N GLY A 200 3.78 -7.15 -9.43
CA GLY A 200 4.68 -6.39 -10.29
C GLY A 200 5.12 -5.05 -9.69
N VAL A 201 5.09 -4.91 -8.35
CA VAL A 201 5.63 -3.72 -7.68
C VAL A 201 7.11 -3.58 -8.02
N ARG A 202 7.48 -2.43 -8.57
CA ARG A 202 8.85 -2.15 -9.01
C ARG A 202 9.75 -1.66 -7.88
N HIS A 203 9.19 -0.90 -6.96
CA HIS A 203 9.92 -0.27 -5.86
C HIS A 203 9.46 -0.88 -4.54
N LEU A 204 10.12 -1.96 -4.15
CA LEU A 204 9.99 -2.58 -2.84
C LEU A 204 11.18 -2.21 -1.99
N VAL A 205 10.92 -1.59 -0.83
CA VAL A 205 11.95 -1.16 0.12
C VAL A 205 11.85 -1.99 1.40
N GLY A 206 13.00 -2.34 1.98
CA GLY A 206 13.06 -3.02 3.28
C GLY A 206 13.13 -2.05 4.47
N SER A 207 13.36 -0.77 4.19
CA SER A 207 13.39 0.31 5.16
C SER A 207 12.89 1.62 4.57
N LEU A 208 12.20 2.43 5.37
CA LEU A 208 11.78 3.78 4.97
C LEU A 208 12.96 4.70 4.64
N HIS A 209 14.18 4.38 5.10
CA HIS A 209 15.40 5.10 4.75
C HIS A 209 15.79 4.96 3.27
N GLU A 210 15.36 3.89 2.60
CA GLU A 210 15.60 3.67 1.17
C GLU A 210 14.72 4.56 0.28
N ILE A 211 13.66 5.16 0.84
CA ILE A 211 12.87 6.17 0.16
C ILE A 211 13.61 7.51 0.24
N ASP A 212 14.65 7.63 -0.60
CA ASP A 212 15.52 8.78 -0.70
C ASP A 212 15.15 9.70 -1.88
N ASP A 213 15.88 10.81 -2.01
CA ASP A 213 15.63 11.78 -3.09
C ASP A 213 15.83 11.17 -4.49
N ALA A 214 16.69 10.16 -4.63
CA ALA A 214 16.94 9.53 -5.92
C ALA A 214 15.76 8.63 -6.32
N LEU A 215 15.19 7.89 -5.39
CA LEU A 215 13.98 7.10 -5.61
C LEU A 215 12.79 8.01 -5.93
N LEU A 216 12.60 9.11 -5.18
CA LEU A 216 11.51 10.06 -5.44
C LEU A 216 11.62 10.70 -6.84
N ARG A 217 12.82 11.08 -7.29
CA ARG A 217 13.04 11.60 -8.66
C ARG A 217 12.79 10.53 -9.73
N THR A 218 13.15 9.28 -9.45
CA THR A 218 12.91 8.15 -10.34
C THR A 218 11.41 7.95 -10.53
N LEU A 219 10.65 7.89 -9.44
CA LEU A 219 9.19 7.75 -9.46
C LEU A 219 8.50 8.92 -10.17
N ASP A 220 8.96 10.16 -9.96
CA ASP A 220 8.42 11.31 -10.68
C ASP A 220 8.65 11.22 -12.19
N THR A 221 9.83 10.76 -12.60
CA THR A 221 10.15 10.53 -14.01
C THR A 221 9.29 9.43 -14.61
N GLU A 222 9.10 8.33 -13.88
CA GLU A 222 8.26 7.21 -14.32
C GLU A 222 6.78 7.59 -14.38
N ALA A 223 6.31 8.39 -13.43
CA ALA A 223 4.95 8.92 -13.42
C ALA A 223 4.73 9.85 -14.62
N ALA A 224 5.69 10.73 -14.93
CA ALA A 224 5.65 11.60 -16.10
C ALA A 224 5.69 10.82 -17.42
N GLY A 225 6.37 9.67 -17.44
CA GLY A 225 6.51 8.81 -18.61
C GLY A 225 5.40 7.75 -18.77
N GLY A 226 4.51 7.58 -17.78
CA GLY A 226 3.53 6.48 -17.78
C GLY A 226 4.18 5.09 -17.75
N THR A 227 5.26 4.95 -16.98
CA THR A 227 6.08 3.72 -16.90
C THR A 227 6.20 3.16 -15.49
N VAL A 228 5.42 3.67 -14.51
CA VAL A 228 5.48 3.27 -13.10
C VAL A 228 5.26 1.78 -12.85
N TRP A 229 4.59 1.06 -13.75
CA TRP A 229 4.39 -0.40 -13.70
C TRP A 229 5.07 -1.17 -14.84
N ARG A 230 5.80 -0.49 -15.74
CA ARG A 230 6.51 -1.14 -16.85
C ARG A 230 7.90 -1.58 -16.40
N SER A 231 8.14 -2.89 -16.39
CA SER A 231 9.49 -3.44 -16.27
C SER A 231 10.34 -2.95 -17.45
N GLY A 232 11.58 -2.52 -17.23
CA GLY A 232 12.48 -1.98 -18.27
C GLY A 232 12.94 -2.99 -19.34
N GLY A 233 12.17 -4.04 -19.63
CA GLY A 233 12.45 -5.05 -20.65
C GLY A 233 11.59 -4.85 -21.90
N ALA A 234 12.19 -4.23 -22.92
CA ALA A 234 11.86 -4.32 -24.35
C ALA A 234 10.43 -4.76 -24.75
N ASP A 235 9.51 -3.79 -24.85
CA ASP A 235 8.53 -3.80 -25.94
C ASP A 235 9.25 -3.35 -27.23
N ALA A 236 10.08 -4.24 -27.76
CA ALA A 236 10.60 -4.15 -29.11
C ALA A 236 10.20 -5.43 -29.84
N GLY A 237 9.04 -5.41 -30.49
CA GLY A 237 8.68 -6.42 -31.48
C GLY A 237 7.21 -6.81 -31.54
N ASP A 238 6.33 -5.90 -31.97
CA ASP A 238 5.29 -6.30 -32.91
C ASP A 238 5.10 -5.23 -33.99
N ALA A 239 6.11 -5.15 -34.85
CA ALA A 239 5.97 -4.63 -36.19
C ALA A 239 6.37 -5.76 -37.15
N GLY A 240 5.60 -6.84 -37.10
CA GLY A 240 5.66 -7.94 -38.04
C GLY A 240 5.05 -7.58 -39.39
N ASP A 241 5.88 -6.97 -40.25
CA ASP A 241 6.04 -7.33 -41.66
C ASP A 241 4.81 -7.24 -42.60
N MET A 242 4.52 -6.02 -43.06
CA MET A 242 3.97 -5.79 -44.40
C MET A 242 5.12 -5.58 -45.40
N SER A 243 5.80 -6.63 -45.88
CA SER A 243 6.33 -6.71 -47.26
C SER A 243 7.23 -7.92 -47.56
N ARG A 244 6.66 -8.91 -48.28
CA ARG A 244 7.32 -9.61 -49.40
C ARG A 244 6.24 -9.79 -50.48
N GLY A 245 6.28 -9.14 -51.63
CA GLY A 245 7.31 -9.26 -52.69
C GLY A 245 6.75 -10.19 -53.78
N LEU A 246 5.95 -9.67 -54.72
CA LEU A 246 6.33 -9.35 -56.12
C LEU A 246 6.58 -10.57 -57.04
N ALA A 247 5.70 -10.65 -58.05
CA ALA A 247 5.95 -10.93 -59.48
C ALA A 247 6.17 -12.38 -59.99
N GLY A 248 5.44 -12.72 -61.07
CA GLY A 248 6.06 -13.34 -62.25
C GLY A 248 5.36 -14.52 -62.95
N ALA A 249 4.44 -14.20 -63.86
CA ALA A 249 4.29 -14.69 -65.26
C ALA A 249 4.43 -16.19 -65.68
N GLY A 250 3.45 -16.61 -66.52
CA GLY A 250 3.53 -17.64 -67.59
C GLY A 250 3.35 -19.08 -67.12
N VAL A 251 2.54 -19.95 -67.73
CA VAL A 251 2.02 -20.12 -69.11
C VAL A 251 0.60 -20.65 -69.04
#